data_AF-A0A0F0HMD2-F1
#
_entry.id   AF-A0A0F0HMD2-F1
#
_cell.length_a   1.000
_cell.length_b   1.000
_cell.length_c   1.000
_cell.angle_alpha   90.00
_cell.angle_beta   90.00
_cell.angle_gamma   90.00
#
_symmetry.space_group_name_H-M   'P 1'
#
loop_
_entity.id
_entity.type
_entity.pdbx_description
1 polymer ?
#
loop_
_entity_poly.entity_id
_entity_poly.type
_entity_poly.pdbx_seq_one_letter_code
_entity_poly.pdbx_strand_id
1 'polypeptide(L)' 'SKSPDLIRQEIYGYLLAHYAISALICRAATNAGIDPDRVKFTRTLRIVRRHVTATPAAFSP' A
#
# COMPACT_ATOMS: atom_id res chain seq x y z
N SER A 1 19.75 -1.91 9.30
CA SER A 1 21.10 -1.39 8.97
C SER A 1 21.18 0.05 9.46
N LYS A 2 22.23 0.46 10.19
CA LYS A 2 22.27 1.75 10.90
C LYS A 2 22.93 2.88 10.11
N SER A 3 22.75 2.93 8.78
CA SER A 3 23.18 4.10 7.99
C SER A 3 22.03 5.12 7.89
N PRO A 4 22.32 6.44 7.98
CA PRO A 4 21.30 7.48 7.85
C PRO A 4 20.48 7.40 6.55
N ASP A 5 21.10 6.93 5.47
CA ASP A 5 20.44 6.82 4.17
C ASP A 5 19.43 5.67 4.11
N LEU A 6 19.74 4.54 4.76
CA LEU A 6 18.80 3.43 4.85
C LEU A 6 17.59 3.77 5.74
N ILE A 7 17.80 4.56 6.80
CA ILE A 7 16.69 5.07 7.62
C ILE A 7 15.78 5.98 6.78
N ARG A 8 16.35 6.90 5.98
CA ARG A 8 15.56 7.73 5.06
C ARG A 8 14.79 6.89 4.06
N GLN A 9 15.42 5.87 3.47
CA GLN A 9 14.77 4.94 2.55
C GLN A 9 13.61 4.21 3.20
N GLU A 10 13.75 3.71 4.43
CA GLU A 10 12.68 3.05 5.18
C GLU A 10 11.49 3.99 5.42
N ILE A 11 11.75 5.23 5.84
CA ILE A 11 10.70 6.25 6.04
C ILE A 11 9.94 6.51 4.74
N TYR A 12 10.65 6.75 3.63
CA TYR A 12 10.01 6.95 2.33
C TYR A 12 9.27 5.70 1.86
N GLY A 13 9.77 4.51 2.17
CA GLY A 13 9.08 3.25 1.91
C GLY A 13 7.71 3.17 2.61
N TYR A 14 7.65 3.55 3.89
CA TYR A 14 6.39 3.60 4.63
C TYR A 14 5.43 4.66 4.09
N LEU A 15 5.91 5.86 3.78
CA LEU A 15 5.10 6.93 3.23
C LEU A 15 4.52 6.55 1.86
N LEU A 16 5.35 5.96 0.99
CA LEU A 16 4.93 5.49 -0.32
C LEU A 16 3.89 4.38 -0.23
N ALA A 17 4.10 3.41 0.66
CA ALA A 17 3.13 2.33 0.88
C ALA A 17 1.79 2.87 1.40
N HIS A 18 1.82 3.82 2.33
CA HIS A 18 0.61 4.47 2.82
C HIS A 18 -0.13 5.21 1.69
N TYR A 19 0.59 6.03 0.93
CA TYR A 19 0.03 6.76 -0.21
C TYR A 19 -0.59 5.82 -1.25
N ALA A 20 0.10 4.75 -1.63
CA ALA A 20 -0.38 3.80 -2.63
C ALA A 20 -1.69 3.12 -2.19
N ILE A 21 -1.78 2.71 -0.92
CA ILE A 21 -3.00 2.09 -0.37
C ILE A 21 -4.14 3.11 -0.30
N SER A 22 -3.88 4.35 0.13
CA SER A 22 -4.89 5.41 0.17
C SER A 22 -5.41 5.74 -1.24
N ALA A 23 -4.53 5.84 -2.23
CA ALA A 23 -4.92 6.06 -3.62
C ALA A 23 -5.74 4.89 -4.18
N LEU A 24 -5.39 3.66 -3.84
CA LEU A 24 -6.18 2.46 -4.19
C LEU A 24 -7.58 2.51 -3.59
N ILE A 25 -7.70 2.89 -2.31
CA ILE A 25 -9.00 3.07 -1.63
C ILE A 25 -9.85 4.09 -2.37
N CYS A 26 -9.32 5.29 -2.65
CA CYS A 26 -10.06 6.33 -3.34
C CYS A 26 -10.56 5.85 -4.71
N ARG A 27 -9.69 5.22 -5.52
CA ARG A 27 -10.08 4.69 -6.84
C ARG A 27 -11.17 3.61 -6.73
N ALA A 28 -11.00 2.65 -5.82
CA ALA A 28 -11.96 1.56 -5.65
C ALA A 28 -13.31 2.06 -5.13
N ALA A 29 -13.30 3.01 -4.19
CA ALA A 29 -14.50 3.60 -3.63
C ALA A 29 -15.26 4.43 -4.67
N THR A 30 -14.56 5.27 -5.44
CA THR A 30 -15.14 6.01 -6.58
C THR A 30 -15.78 5.07 -7.59
N ASN A 31 -15.09 3.99 -7.98
CA ASN A 31 -15.64 3.01 -8.92
C ASN A 31 -16.88 2.28 -8.37
N ALA A 32 -16.99 2.13 -7.06
CA ALA A 32 -18.13 1.49 -6.40
C ALA A 32 -19.25 2.46 -6.02
N GLY A 33 -19.09 3.77 -6.22
CA GLY A 33 -20.03 4.79 -5.72
C GLY A 33 -20.11 4.86 -4.19
N ILE A 34 -19.05 4.43 -3.50
CA ILE A 34 -18.95 4.43 -2.04
C ILE A 34 -18.07 5.61 -1.61
N ASP A 35 -18.44 6.26 -0.51
CA ASP A 35 -17.58 7.25 0.14
C ASP A 35 -16.26 6.60 0.61
N PRO A 36 -15.07 7.05 0.14
CA PRO A 36 -13.79 6.46 0.50
C PRO A 36 -13.52 6.42 2.00
N ASP A 37 -14.06 7.34 2.79
CA ASP A 37 -13.86 7.39 4.25
C ASP A 37 -14.58 6.24 4.97
N ARG A 38 -15.52 5.57 4.30
CA ARG A 38 -16.17 4.34 4.79
C ARG A 38 -15.28 3.10 4.63
N VAL A 39 -14.22 3.17 3.82
CA VAL A 39 -13.30 2.05 3.58
C VAL A 39 -12.16 2.10 4.60
N LYS A 40 -12.10 1.09 5.48
CA LYS A 40 -11.05 1.02 6.51
C LYS A 40 -9.69 0.66 5.91
N PHE A 41 -8.70 1.54 6.11
CA PHE A 41 -7.31 1.35 5.66
C PHE A 41 -6.73 -0.02 6.03
N THR A 42 -6.89 -0.47 7.27
CA THR A 42 -6.34 -1.75 7.77
C THR A 42 -6.97 -2.96 7.07
N ARG A 43 -8.24 -2.87 6.66
CA ARG A 43 -8.90 -3.93 5.88
C ARG A 43 -8.30 -4.00 4.48
N THR A 44 -8.11 -2.87 3.83
CA THR A 44 -7.46 -2.80 2.51
C THR A 44 -6.02 -3.30 2.57
N LEU A 45 -5.24 -2.89 3.58
CA LEU A 45 -3.87 -3.36 3.80
C LEU A 45 -3.80 -4.90 3.88
N ARG A 46 -4.71 -5.54 4.63
CA ARG A 46 -4.77 -7.01 4.73
C ARG A 46 -5.06 -7.67 3.38
N ILE A 47 -5.96 -7.09 2.59
CA ILE A 47 -6.28 -7.57 1.24
C ILE A 47 -5.06 -7.44 0.32
N VAL A 48 -4.46 -6.25 0.24
CA VAL A 48 -3.25 -6.00 -0.57
C VAL A 48 -2.13 -6.95 -0.18
N ARG A 49 -1.87 -7.12 1.13
CA ARG A 49 -0.83 -8.05 1.61
C ARG A 49 -1.09 -9.47 1.12
N ARG A 50 -2.33 -9.96 1.22
CA ARG A 50 -2.72 -11.29 0.73
C ARG A 50 -2.47 -11.44 -0.78
N HIS A 51 -2.76 -10.41 -1.56
CA HIS A 51 -2.52 -10.43 -3.02
C HIS A 51 -1.04 -10.42 -3.36
N VAL A 52 -0.24 -9.56 -2.73
CA VAL A 52 1.22 -9.49 -2.97
C VAL A 52 1.93 -10.77 -2.54
N THR A 53 1.48 -11.44 -1.48
CA THR A 53 2.05 -12.73 -1.09
C THR A 53 1.61 -13.88 -2.00
N ALA A 54 0.44 -13.78 -2.62
CA ALA A 54 -0.09 -14.81 -3.53
C ALA A 54 0.45 -14.67 -4.96
N THR A 55 0.83 -13.45 -5.37
CA THR A 55 1.47 -13.16 -6.64
C THR A 55 2.86 -12.60 -6.34
N PRO A 56 3.91 -13.44 -6.33
CA PRO A 56 5.27 -12.95 -6.18
C PRO A 56 5.49 -11.86 -7.21
N ALA A 57 6.06 -10.73 -6.79
CA ALA A 57 6.53 -9.75 -7.75
C ALA A 57 7.54 -10.46 -8.65
N ALA A 58 7.20 -10.58 -9.94
CA ALA A 58 8.09 -11.13 -10.95
C ALA A 58 9.20 -10.10 -11.21
N PHE A 59 10.10 -9.94 -10.24
CA PHE A 59 11.39 -9.33 -10.49
C PHE A 59 12.21 -10.40 -11.21
N SER A 60 12.22 -10.32 -12.53
CA SER A 60 13.24 -11.03 -13.31
C SER A 60 14.62 -10.56 -12.84
N PRO A 61 15.60 -11.47 -12.68
CA PRO A 61 16.95 -11.13 -12.23
C PRO A 61 17.64 -10.13 -13.17
#